data_AF-A0AAW1RY90-F1
#
_entry.id   AF-A0AAW1RY90-F1
#
_cell.length_a   1.000
_cell.length_b   1.000
_cell.length_c   1.000
_cell.angle_alpha   90.00
_cell.angle_beta   90.00
_cell.angle_gamma   90.00
#
_symmetry.space_group_name_H-M   'P 1'
#
loop_
_entity.id
_entity.type
_entity.pdbx_description
1 polymer ?
#
loop_
_entity_poly.entity_id
_entity_poly.type
_entity_poly.pdbx_seq_one_letter_code
_entity_poly.pdbx_strand_id
1 'polypeptide(L)'
;MAVLLLIGPPGSGKSTFCERLMQHSSLAWRRVNQDTIANGRRGSRAACVAAQRDALRQGACVAVDRCNFDEAQRADFVAAAVEASCAVHALWLNLPAVTCAARAAARVGHEGGLEGAAATPASLRMHAQAAAAPPRRSEGLATIRVCNNDAEVDMALEAWAAFGTPGAPDPAAALPPSPLARLWGRAAAPQAAGAKRAPVGRSAAGEPRTKAARLGAVALSSMAPGDNPVGSGGVSGGSDAVADGSGGDSGRGNADAGGAGGSGPTTGGWSQSLRDIALHPERHAAVVLAQDAACVLIRDKYPKARRHALVLPRITGLDSAADLTRAHLPLLARMQAKADAWVAEQRSSDPTLPNFAVGFHSVPSMAHLHLHVISTDYDSACLKTKRHWNSFTSAFFLHLRDRSMPALKNHLRSHGR
;
A
#
# COMPACT_ATOMS: atom_id res chain seq x y z
N MET A 1 -19.97 24.30 2.33
CA MET A 1 -19.34 23.61 3.48
C MET A 1 -19.22 22.13 3.16
N ALA A 2 -18.27 21.45 3.80
CA ALA A 2 -18.06 20.01 3.63
C ALA A 2 -17.62 19.35 4.94
N VAL A 3 -17.91 18.06 5.08
CA VAL A 3 -17.37 17.20 6.15
C VAL A 3 -16.41 16.19 5.54
N LEU A 4 -15.18 16.14 6.05
CA LEU A 4 -14.15 15.19 5.67
C LEU A 4 -13.89 14.20 6.81
N LEU A 5 -14.26 12.94 6.63
CA LEU A 5 -13.96 11.85 7.55
C LEU A 5 -12.57 11.27 7.24
N LEU A 6 -11.62 11.43 8.16
CA LEU A 6 -10.33 10.77 8.04
C LEU A 6 -10.41 9.36 8.64
N ILE A 7 -10.02 8.36 7.85
CA ILE A 7 -10.04 6.94 8.20
C ILE A 7 -8.61 6.41 8.09
N GLY A 8 -8.13 5.72 9.12
CA GLY A 8 -6.79 5.12 9.11
C GLY A 8 -6.24 4.91 10.51
N PRO A 9 -5.26 4.01 10.67
CA PRO A 9 -4.69 3.68 11.97
C PRO A 9 -3.85 4.84 12.56
N PRO A 10 -3.49 4.79 13.84
CA PRO A 10 -2.39 5.60 14.39
C PRO A 10 -1.16 5.58 13.47
N GLY A 11 -0.48 6.73 13.34
CA GLY A 11 0.69 6.85 12.46
C GLY A 11 0.40 6.97 10.95
N SER A 12 -0.87 6.90 10.52
CA SER A 12 -1.24 7.09 9.11
C SER A 12 -1.17 8.55 8.62
N GLY A 13 -0.98 9.53 9.52
CA GLY A 13 -0.81 10.95 9.18
C GLY A 13 -2.06 11.84 9.30
N LYS A 14 -3.14 11.38 9.94
CA LYS A 14 -4.41 12.13 10.06
C LYS A 14 -4.25 13.51 10.74
N SER A 15 -3.58 13.57 11.89
CA SER A 15 -3.37 14.83 12.63
C SER A 15 -2.59 15.83 11.77
N THR A 16 -1.48 15.38 11.19
CA THR A 16 -0.65 16.18 10.28
C THR A 16 -1.42 16.65 9.05
N PHE A 17 -2.30 15.80 8.48
CA PHE A 17 -3.16 16.18 7.37
C PHE A 17 -4.10 17.32 7.78
N CYS A 18 -4.78 17.20 8.93
CA CYS A 18 -5.69 18.22 9.41
C CYS A 18 -4.97 19.55 9.68
N GLU A 19 -3.82 19.51 10.34
CA GLU A 19 -2.98 20.70 10.62
C GLU A 19 -2.62 21.43 9.33
N ARG A 20 -2.06 20.70 8.35
CA ARG A 20 -1.68 21.29 7.07
C ARG A 20 -2.90 21.78 6.27
N LEU A 21 -4.03 21.07 6.33
CA LEU A 21 -5.27 21.49 5.65
C LEU A 21 -5.74 22.84 6.19
N MET A 22 -5.77 23.00 7.52
CA MET A 22 -6.16 24.25 8.16
C MET A 22 -5.18 25.40 7.88
N GLN A 23 -3.89 25.10 7.67
CA GLN A 23 -2.86 26.09 7.33
C GLN A 23 -2.92 26.56 5.87
N HIS A 24 -3.29 25.67 4.94
CA HIS A 24 -3.18 25.94 3.50
C HIS A 24 -4.51 26.18 2.79
N SER A 25 -5.64 25.86 3.43
CA SER A 25 -6.97 26.09 2.85
C SER A 25 -7.39 27.56 2.98
N SER A 26 -8.06 28.06 1.94
CA SER A 26 -8.75 29.36 1.99
C SER A 26 -10.10 29.31 2.72
N LEU A 27 -10.72 28.12 2.82
CA LEU A 27 -11.93 27.90 3.60
C LEU A 27 -11.62 27.73 5.09
N ALA A 28 -12.55 28.13 5.94
CA ALA A 28 -12.49 27.88 7.38
C ALA A 28 -12.74 26.39 7.68
N TRP A 29 -11.71 25.68 8.15
CA TRP A 29 -11.80 24.29 8.59
C TRP A 29 -11.72 24.18 10.11
N ARG A 30 -12.55 23.32 10.69
CA ARG A 30 -12.48 22.91 12.10
C ARG A 30 -12.10 21.43 12.19
N ARG A 31 -11.01 21.13 12.88
CA ARG A 31 -10.66 19.76 13.25
C ARG A 31 -11.48 19.31 14.45
N VAL A 32 -12.10 18.14 14.32
CA VAL A 32 -12.82 17.44 15.40
C VAL A 32 -12.04 16.18 15.73
N ASN A 33 -11.35 16.17 16.86
CA ASN A 33 -10.54 15.04 17.33
C ASN A 33 -11.00 14.59 18.72
N GLN A 34 -11.30 13.30 18.88
CA GLN A 34 -11.72 12.73 20.17
C GLN A 34 -10.64 12.84 21.26
N ASP A 35 -9.36 12.76 20.91
CA ASP A 35 -8.26 12.72 21.88
C ASP A 35 -8.13 14.02 22.69
N THR A 36 -8.63 15.14 22.16
CA THR A 36 -8.47 16.47 22.76
C THR A 36 -9.77 17.25 22.95
N ILE A 37 -10.92 16.73 22.48
CA ILE A 37 -12.19 17.48 22.48
C ILE A 37 -12.68 17.90 23.88
N ALA A 38 -12.26 17.21 24.94
CA ALA A 38 -12.66 17.53 26.31
C ALA A 38 -11.59 18.38 27.01
N ASN A 39 -11.43 19.63 26.57
CA ASN A 39 -10.44 20.59 27.11
C ASN A 39 -9.01 20.04 27.09
N GLY A 40 -8.56 19.54 25.94
CA GLY A 40 -7.23 18.93 25.78
C GLY A 40 -7.13 17.50 26.32
N ARG A 41 -8.24 16.91 26.75
CA ARG A 41 -8.34 15.50 27.15
C ARG A 41 -9.27 14.72 26.23
N ARG A 42 -9.18 13.40 26.32
CA ARG A 42 -10.02 12.47 25.55
C ARG A 42 -11.49 12.65 25.93
N GLY A 43 -12.33 12.89 24.93
CA GLY A 43 -13.78 12.99 25.10
C GLY A 43 -14.54 11.79 24.50
N SER A 44 -15.85 11.97 24.28
CA SER A 44 -16.74 10.94 23.73
C SER A 44 -17.02 11.12 22.23
N ARG A 45 -17.58 10.08 21.59
CA ARG A 45 -18.11 10.18 20.21
C ARG A 45 -19.17 11.27 20.10
N ALA A 46 -20.10 11.28 21.05
CA ALA A 46 -21.19 12.26 21.10
C ALA A 46 -20.65 13.70 21.18
N ALA A 47 -19.58 13.94 21.95
CA ALA A 47 -18.93 15.25 22.00
C ALA A 47 -18.33 15.65 20.65
N CYS A 48 -17.71 14.70 19.92
CA CYS A 48 -17.20 14.97 18.57
C CYS A 48 -18.33 15.30 17.58
N VAL A 49 -19.44 14.56 17.62
CA VAL A 49 -20.60 14.79 16.75
C VAL A 49 -21.25 16.15 17.07
N ALA A 50 -21.37 16.51 18.35
CA ALA A 50 -21.84 17.82 18.77
C ALA A 50 -20.93 18.95 18.25
N ALA A 51 -19.61 18.80 18.40
CA ALA A 51 -18.64 19.76 17.88
C ALA A 51 -18.69 19.91 16.35
N GLN A 52 -18.93 18.81 15.61
CA GLN A 52 -19.18 18.87 14.18
C GLN A 52 -20.44 19.71 13.88
N ARG A 53 -21.57 19.42 14.55
CA ARG A 53 -22.82 20.18 14.35
C ARG A 53 -22.64 21.66 14.65
N ASP A 54 -21.94 22.01 15.72
CA ASP A 54 -21.65 23.40 16.08
C ASP A 54 -20.78 24.10 15.03
N ALA A 55 -19.73 23.45 14.54
CA ALA A 55 -18.86 24.00 13.50
C ALA A 55 -19.60 24.22 12.17
N LEU A 56 -20.45 23.28 11.76
CA LEU A 56 -21.28 23.41 10.57
C LEU A 56 -22.31 24.54 10.71
N ARG A 57 -22.94 24.69 11.88
CA ARG A 57 -23.82 25.84 12.17
C ARG A 57 -23.11 27.19 12.09
N GLN A 58 -21.80 27.22 12.38
CA GLN A 58 -20.96 28.41 12.27
C GLN A 58 -20.43 28.67 10.84
N GLY A 59 -20.85 27.89 9.84
CA GLY A 59 -20.40 28.08 8.46
C GLY A 59 -19.06 27.43 8.11
N ALA A 60 -18.44 26.68 9.03
CA ALA A 60 -17.13 26.07 8.81
C ALA A 60 -17.22 24.68 8.15
N CYS A 61 -16.20 24.31 7.37
CA CYS A 61 -15.96 22.92 7.00
C CYS A 61 -15.41 22.13 8.19
N VAL A 62 -15.61 20.80 8.22
CA VAL A 62 -15.19 19.95 9.34
C VAL A 62 -14.29 18.82 8.87
N ALA A 63 -13.17 18.62 9.55
CA ALA A 63 -12.29 17.45 9.39
C ALA A 63 -12.37 16.58 10.66
N VAL A 64 -12.88 15.35 10.53
CA VAL A 64 -13.05 14.42 11.66
C VAL A 64 -11.86 13.47 11.76
N ASP A 65 -11.10 13.60 12.84
CA ASP A 65 -9.89 12.84 13.14
C ASP A 65 -10.10 11.90 14.34
N ARG A 66 -10.77 10.75 14.10
CA ARG A 66 -11.18 9.79 15.15
C ARG A 66 -10.85 8.33 14.80
N CYS A 67 -9.95 8.09 13.86
CA CYS A 67 -9.62 6.76 13.28
C CYS A 67 -10.77 5.98 12.61
N ASN A 68 -12.05 6.29 12.85
CA ASN A 68 -13.26 5.97 12.05
C ASN A 68 -13.26 4.59 11.34
N PHE A 69 -12.83 3.54 12.05
CA PHE A 69 -12.42 2.29 11.42
C PHE A 69 -13.59 1.37 11.04
N ASP A 70 -14.79 1.59 11.59
CA ASP A 70 -16.00 0.83 11.23
C ASP A 70 -17.15 1.75 10.80
N GLU A 71 -18.14 1.16 10.12
CA GLU A 71 -19.32 1.84 9.58
C GLU A 71 -20.20 2.46 10.68
N ALA A 72 -20.37 1.77 11.80
CA ALA A 72 -21.19 2.27 12.92
C ALA A 72 -20.60 3.54 13.56
N GLN A 73 -19.28 3.70 13.55
CA GLN A 73 -18.62 4.92 13.99
C GLN A 73 -18.78 6.07 13.01
N ARG A 74 -18.81 5.79 11.70
CA ARG A 74 -18.97 6.80 10.64
C ARG A 74 -20.41 7.28 10.53
N ALA A 75 -21.39 6.39 10.75
CA ALA A 75 -22.81 6.67 10.62
C ALA A 75 -23.27 7.93 11.37
N ASP A 76 -22.86 8.12 12.64
CA ASP A 76 -23.26 9.30 13.42
C ASP A 76 -22.75 10.62 12.82
N PHE A 77 -21.53 10.63 12.26
CA PHE A 77 -20.97 11.82 11.61
C PHE A 77 -21.61 12.07 10.25
N VAL A 78 -21.95 11.00 9.51
CA VAL A 78 -22.69 11.13 8.25
C VAL A 78 -24.07 11.73 8.52
N ALA A 79 -24.82 11.17 9.48
CA ALA A 79 -26.15 11.65 9.85
C ALA A 79 -26.12 13.14 10.24
N ALA A 80 -25.17 13.56 11.09
CA ALA A 80 -25.04 14.95 11.51
C ALA A 80 -24.70 15.91 10.35
N ALA A 81 -24.04 15.44 9.29
CA ALA A 81 -23.76 16.26 8.12
C ALA A 81 -24.95 16.32 7.15
N VAL A 82 -25.70 15.23 7.00
CA VAL A 82 -26.96 15.18 6.24
C VAL A 82 -27.98 16.12 6.85
N GLU A 83 -28.13 16.13 8.18
CA GLU A 83 -28.96 17.10 8.91
C GLU A 83 -28.60 18.55 8.57
N ALA A 84 -27.31 18.84 8.36
CA ALA A 84 -26.81 20.15 7.99
C ALA A 84 -26.78 20.42 6.47
N SER A 85 -27.38 19.53 5.66
CA SER A 85 -27.35 19.59 4.19
C SER A 85 -25.94 19.73 3.61
N CYS A 86 -24.95 19.12 4.25
CA CYS A 86 -23.54 19.18 3.87
C CYS A 86 -23.10 17.84 3.27
N ALA A 87 -22.31 17.91 2.19
CA ALA A 87 -21.69 16.72 1.60
C ALA A 87 -20.65 16.12 2.56
N VAL A 88 -20.66 14.78 2.67
CA VAL A 88 -19.70 14.02 3.49
C VAL A 88 -18.76 13.25 2.59
N HIS A 89 -17.47 13.39 2.85
CA HIS A 89 -16.41 12.79 2.09
C HIS A 89 -15.54 11.92 3.00
N ALA A 90 -15.02 10.81 2.49
CA ALA A 90 -14.07 9.98 3.22
C ALA A 90 -12.68 10.06 2.61
N LEU A 91 -11.67 10.27 3.44
CA LEU A 91 -10.26 10.11 3.12
C LEU A 91 -9.71 8.91 3.89
N TRP A 92 -9.49 7.81 3.18
CA TRP A 92 -8.93 6.59 3.73
C TRP A 92 -7.41 6.53 3.52
N LEU A 93 -6.68 6.77 4.61
CA LEU A 93 -5.23 6.67 4.70
C LEU A 93 -4.81 5.20 4.90
N ASN A 94 -4.93 4.42 3.84
CA ASN A 94 -4.60 2.99 3.75
C ASN A 94 -3.09 2.74 3.53
N LEU A 95 -2.24 3.41 4.29
CA LEU A 95 -0.79 3.25 4.21
C LEU A 95 -0.37 1.88 4.76
N PRO A 96 0.81 1.33 4.36
CA PRO A 96 1.30 0.05 4.85
C PRO A 96 1.33 -0.01 6.38
N ALA A 97 0.83 -1.11 6.94
CA ALA A 97 0.66 -1.28 8.39
C ALA A 97 1.97 -1.05 9.17
N VAL A 98 3.09 -1.55 8.63
CA VAL A 98 4.42 -1.39 9.21
C VAL A 98 4.87 0.07 9.22
N THR A 99 4.58 0.83 8.15
CA THR A 99 4.89 2.26 8.07
C THR A 99 4.10 3.04 9.13
N CYS A 100 2.80 2.78 9.25
CA CYS A 100 1.95 3.40 10.26
C CYS A 100 2.43 3.06 11.69
N ALA A 101 2.73 1.78 11.95
CA ALA A 101 3.20 1.35 13.27
C ALA A 101 4.56 1.95 13.64
N ALA A 102 5.51 2.00 12.70
CA ALA A 102 6.80 2.62 12.92
C ALA A 102 6.67 4.12 13.25
N ARG A 103 5.81 4.84 12.51
CA ARG A 103 5.51 6.26 12.79
C ARG A 103 4.82 6.46 14.13
N ALA A 104 3.86 5.60 14.46
CA ALA A 104 3.16 5.64 15.73
C ALA A 104 4.12 5.40 16.90
N ALA A 105 5.12 4.53 16.73
CA ALA A 105 6.12 4.24 17.74
C ALA A 105 7.18 5.33 17.89
N ALA A 106 7.58 5.97 16.79
CA ALA A 106 8.61 7.01 16.79
C ALA A 106 8.12 8.40 17.23
N ARG A 107 6.80 8.58 17.40
CA ARG A 107 6.25 9.89 17.80
C ARG A 107 6.53 10.19 19.27
N VAL A 108 6.56 11.48 19.58
CA VAL A 108 6.78 12.02 20.92
C VAL A 108 5.78 13.14 21.14
N GLY A 109 5.14 13.19 22.30
CA GLY A 109 4.18 14.23 22.66
C GLY A 109 2.90 14.24 21.84
N HIS A 110 2.45 13.10 21.32
CA HIS A 110 1.18 13.04 20.59
C HIS A 110 -0.01 13.26 21.54
N GLU A 111 -0.95 14.11 21.13
CA GLU A 111 -2.10 14.56 21.91
C GLU A 111 -2.96 13.43 22.55
N GLY A 112 -3.06 12.27 21.88
CA GLY A 112 -3.74 11.06 22.39
C GLY A 112 -2.88 10.08 23.18
N GLY A 113 -1.61 10.40 23.48
CA GLY A 113 -0.70 9.63 24.34
C GLY A 113 -0.25 8.25 23.83
N LEU A 114 -0.78 7.75 22.71
CA LEU A 114 -0.42 6.42 22.19
C LEU A 114 0.93 6.43 21.46
N GLU A 115 2.06 6.47 22.13
CA GLU A 115 3.39 6.56 21.51
C GLU A 115 4.38 5.52 22.03
N GLY A 116 5.62 5.54 21.51
CA GLY A 116 6.64 4.57 21.87
C GLY A 116 6.28 3.12 21.52
N ALA A 117 6.90 2.15 22.20
CA ALA A 117 6.73 0.73 21.90
C ALA A 117 5.24 0.27 21.96
N ALA A 118 4.44 0.86 22.85
CA ALA A 118 3.02 0.52 23.02
C ALA A 118 2.14 0.91 21.81
N ALA A 119 2.60 1.84 20.97
CA ALA A 119 1.84 2.31 19.81
C ALA A 119 1.83 1.32 18.64
N THR A 120 2.86 0.47 18.53
CA THR A 120 3.00 -0.52 17.46
C THR A 120 1.82 -1.51 17.42
N PRO A 121 1.53 -2.27 18.50
CA PRO A 121 0.44 -3.25 18.48
C PRO A 121 -0.94 -2.60 18.28
N ALA A 122 -1.16 -1.42 18.85
CA ALA A 122 -2.39 -0.67 18.65
C ALA A 122 -2.56 -0.22 17.20
N SER A 123 -1.49 0.30 16.57
CA SER A 123 -1.50 0.69 15.16
C SER A 123 -1.79 -0.48 14.24
N LEU A 124 -1.15 -1.64 14.46
CA LEU A 124 -1.37 -2.85 13.64
C LEU A 124 -2.81 -3.37 13.80
N ARG A 125 -3.33 -3.46 15.03
CA ARG A 125 -4.70 -3.89 15.29
C ARG A 125 -5.71 -2.97 14.60
N MET A 126 -5.54 -1.65 14.75
CA MET A 126 -6.45 -0.67 14.15
C MET A 126 -6.34 -0.62 12.62
N HIS A 127 -5.17 -0.93 12.07
CA HIS A 127 -5.00 -1.09 10.62
C HIS A 127 -5.85 -2.24 10.09
N ALA A 128 -5.78 -3.41 10.74
CA ALA A 128 -6.60 -4.56 10.39
C ALA A 128 -8.10 -4.27 10.51
N GLN A 129 -8.53 -3.55 11.56
CA GLN A 129 -9.92 -3.14 11.74
C GLN A 129 -10.40 -2.22 10.60
N ALA A 130 -9.61 -1.21 10.23
CA ALA A 130 -9.95 -0.32 9.13
C ALA A 130 -10.00 -1.04 7.77
N ALA A 131 -9.12 -2.03 7.54
CA ALA A 131 -9.13 -2.86 6.34
C ALA A 131 -10.34 -3.80 6.27
N ALA A 132 -10.82 -4.30 7.41
CA ALA A 132 -11.98 -5.17 7.48
C ALA A 132 -13.32 -4.43 7.24
N ALA A 133 -13.37 -3.12 7.49
CA ALA A 133 -14.57 -2.29 7.33
C ALA A 133 -14.30 -1.03 6.47
N PRO A 134 -13.95 -1.23 5.18
CA PRO A 134 -13.65 -0.13 4.27
C PRO A 134 -14.85 0.82 4.13
N PRO A 135 -14.64 2.13 3.94
CA PRO A 135 -15.71 3.07 3.66
C PRO A 135 -16.42 2.72 2.34
N ARG A 136 -17.75 2.81 2.32
CA ARG A 136 -18.60 2.49 1.17
C ARG A 136 -19.55 3.64 0.84
N ARG A 137 -19.89 3.78 -0.45
CA ARG A 137 -20.85 4.81 -0.92
C ARG A 137 -22.24 4.63 -0.30
N SER A 138 -22.62 3.39 0.00
CA SER A 138 -23.86 3.05 0.69
C SER A 138 -24.01 3.68 2.07
N GLU A 139 -22.90 4.12 2.69
CA GLU A 139 -22.92 4.81 3.98
C GLU A 139 -23.38 6.27 3.89
N GLY A 140 -23.74 6.78 2.70
CA GLY A 140 -24.09 8.19 2.48
C GLY A 140 -22.88 9.08 2.18
N LEU A 141 -21.72 8.47 1.88
CA LEU A 141 -20.50 9.19 1.50
C LEU A 141 -20.61 9.71 0.07
N ALA A 142 -20.65 11.04 -0.08
CA ALA A 142 -20.61 11.74 -1.35
C ALA A 142 -19.34 11.43 -2.13
N THR A 143 -18.22 11.13 -1.45
CA THR A 143 -16.99 10.66 -2.07
C THR A 143 -16.11 9.79 -1.16
N ILE A 144 -15.25 8.97 -1.77
CA ILE A 144 -14.25 8.14 -1.06
C ILE A 144 -12.92 8.25 -1.80
N ARG A 145 -11.91 8.78 -1.11
CA ARG A 145 -10.53 8.92 -1.57
C ARG A 145 -9.66 7.95 -0.79
N VAL A 146 -8.98 7.03 -1.47
CA VAL A 146 -8.01 6.11 -0.84
C VAL A 146 -6.60 6.60 -1.14
N CYS A 147 -5.74 6.61 -0.12
CA CYS A 147 -4.32 6.94 -0.22
C CYS A 147 -3.52 5.79 0.35
N ASN A 148 -2.61 5.21 -0.44
CA ASN A 148 -1.84 4.03 -0.07
C ASN A 148 -0.38 4.38 0.29
N ASN A 149 0.00 5.65 0.19
CA ASN A 149 1.34 6.16 0.43
C ASN A 149 1.31 7.69 0.63
N ASP A 150 2.44 8.27 1.04
CA ASP A 150 2.51 9.69 1.40
C ASP A 150 2.28 10.65 0.24
N ALA A 151 2.71 10.36 -0.99
CA ALA A 151 2.43 11.33 -2.06
C ALA A 151 0.95 11.35 -2.45
N GLU A 152 0.23 10.22 -2.33
CA GLU A 152 -1.22 10.25 -2.48
C GLU A 152 -1.89 11.08 -1.39
N VAL A 153 -1.34 11.07 -0.16
CA VAL A 153 -1.78 11.94 0.95
C VAL A 153 -1.49 13.40 0.64
N ASP A 154 -0.29 13.75 0.18
CA ASP A 154 0.07 15.12 -0.20
C ASP A 154 -0.82 15.64 -1.34
N MET A 155 -1.08 14.82 -2.36
CA MET A 155 -1.98 15.20 -3.46
C MET A 155 -3.42 15.38 -2.98
N ALA A 156 -3.90 14.53 -2.07
CA ALA A 156 -5.21 14.72 -1.46
C ALA A 156 -5.26 16.01 -0.66
N LEU A 157 -4.19 16.34 0.07
CA LEU A 157 -4.08 17.57 0.85
C LEU A 157 -4.12 18.80 -0.05
N GLU A 158 -3.34 18.82 -1.14
CA GLU A 158 -3.36 19.92 -2.12
C GLU A 158 -4.77 20.15 -2.68
N ALA A 159 -5.47 19.07 -3.04
CA ALA A 159 -6.82 19.19 -3.57
C ALA A 159 -7.84 19.66 -2.52
N TRP A 160 -7.73 19.16 -1.28
CA TRP A 160 -8.59 19.61 -0.17
C TRP A 160 -8.30 21.05 0.26
N ALA A 161 -7.04 21.49 0.21
CA ALA A 161 -6.66 22.88 0.49
C ALA A 161 -7.21 23.84 -0.58
N ALA A 162 -7.28 23.41 -1.84
CA ALA A 162 -7.88 24.18 -2.92
C ALA A 162 -9.42 24.09 -2.98
N PHE A 163 -10.05 23.27 -2.13
CA PHE A 163 -11.49 23.00 -2.21
C PHE A 163 -12.32 24.28 -2.15
N GLY A 164 -13.34 24.37 -3.02
CA GLY A 164 -14.22 25.54 -3.12
C GLY A 164 -13.64 26.70 -3.94
N THR A 165 -12.41 26.63 -4.44
CA THR A 165 -11.87 27.63 -5.38
C THR A 165 -12.27 27.31 -6.83
N PRO A 166 -12.57 28.32 -7.68
CA PRO A 166 -12.91 28.09 -9.08
C PRO A 166 -11.79 27.36 -9.83
N GLY A 167 -12.12 26.26 -10.50
CA GLY A 167 -11.14 25.46 -11.24
C GLY A 167 -10.28 24.53 -10.38
N ALA A 168 -10.53 24.44 -9.07
CA ALA A 168 -9.85 23.46 -8.22
C ALA A 168 -10.13 22.03 -8.68
N PRO A 169 -9.14 21.13 -8.59
CA PRO A 169 -9.39 19.71 -8.78
C PRO A 169 -10.41 19.23 -7.75
N ASP A 170 -11.37 18.40 -8.18
CA ASP A 170 -12.26 17.73 -7.25
C ASP A 170 -11.40 16.91 -6.26
N PRO A 171 -11.42 17.22 -4.95
CA PRO A 171 -10.60 16.52 -3.97
C PRO A 171 -10.95 15.04 -3.81
N ALA A 172 -12.06 14.62 -4.42
CA ALA A 172 -12.48 13.24 -4.52
C ALA A 172 -12.22 12.57 -5.85
N ALA A 173 -11.76 13.30 -6.86
CA ALA A 173 -11.40 12.70 -8.13
C ALA A 173 -10.34 11.60 -7.90
N ALA A 174 -10.45 10.53 -8.67
CA ALA A 174 -9.33 9.61 -8.80
C ALA A 174 -8.12 10.45 -9.25
N LEU A 175 -6.95 10.33 -8.59
CA LEU A 175 -5.79 11.11 -9.06
C LEU A 175 -5.58 10.78 -10.53
N PRO A 176 -5.13 11.76 -11.33
CA PRO A 176 -4.63 11.43 -12.65
C PRO A 176 -3.60 10.28 -12.51
N PRO A 177 -3.59 9.32 -13.45
CA PRO A 177 -2.46 8.41 -13.55
C PRO A 177 -1.17 9.23 -13.49
N SER A 178 -0.19 8.76 -12.72
CA SER A 178 1.14 9.38 -12.69
C SER A 178 1.64 9.57 -14.14
N PRO A 179 2.54 10.51 -14.42
CA PRO A 179 3.15 10.61 -15.75
C PRO A 179 3.69 9.26 -16.26
N LEU A 180 4.17 8.43 -15.34
CA LEU A 180 4.52 7.02 -15.54
C LEU A 180 3.31 6.14 -15.92
N ALA A 181 2.20 6.21 -15.19
CA ALA A 181 0.97 5.51 -15.57
C ALA A 181 0.32 6.05 -16.87
N ARG A 182 0.59 7.30 -17.29
CA ARG A 182 0.18 7.84 -18.60
C ARG A 182 1.05 7.28 -19.74
N LEU A 183 2.35 7.12 -19.50
CA LEU A 183 3.26 6.40 -20.40
C LEU A 183 2.82 4.93 -20.56
N TRP A 184 2.33 4.31 -19.49
CA TRP A 184 1.86 2.91 -19.50
C TRP A 184 0.42 2.70 -19.98
N GLY A 185 -0.47 3.69 -19.81
CA GLY A 185 -1.86 3.61 -20.28
C GLY A 185 -2.01 3.63 -21.80
N ARG A 186 -0.97 4.03 -22.55
CA ARG A 186 -0.95 3.93 -24.02
C ARG A 186 -0.53 2.54 -24.53
N ALA A 187 0.04 1.69 -23.69
CA ALA A 187 0.53 0.36 -24.06
C ALA A 187 -0.44 -0.76 -23.61
N ALA A 188 -1.74 -0.59 -23.85
CA ALA A 188 -2.73 -1.67 -23.72
C ALA A 188 -4.02 -1.32 -24.45
N ALA A 189 -3.98 -1.30 -25.78
CA ALA A 189 -5.15 -1.65 -26.58
C ALA A 189 -4.69 -2.78 -27.52
N PRO A 190 -5.17 -4.02 -27.36
CA PRO A 190 -4.97 -5.03 -28.39
C PRO A 190 -5.65 -4.51 -29.66
N GLN A 191 -4.89 -4.37 -30.75
CA GLN A 191 -5.49 -4.19 -32.06
C GLN A 191 -6.36 -5.42 -32.31
N ALA A 192 -7.68 -5.23 -32.39
CA ALA A 192 -8.61 -6.29 -32.71
C ALA A 192 -8.20 -6.89 -34.06
N ALA A 193 -7.79 -8.15 -34.04
CA ALA A 193 -7.58 -8.95 -35.23
C ALA A 193 -8.87 -8.98 -36.05
N GLY A 194 -8.73 -8.76 -37.36
CA GLY A 194 -9.85 -8.56 -38.28
C GLY A 194 -10.88 -9.68 -38.25
N ALA A 195 -12.08 -9.36 -37.79
CA ALA A 195 -13.26 -10.17 -38.05
C ALA A 195 -13.73 -9.88 -39.49
N LYS A 196 -13.65 -10.90 -40.34
CA LYS A 196 -14.22 -10.89 -41.69
C LYS A 196 -15.72 -10.55 -41.60
N ARG A 197 -16.14 -9.52 -42.34
CA ARG A 197 -17.55 -9.19 -42.57
C ARG A 197 -18.19 -10.30 -43.40
N ALA A 198 -19.28 -10.89 -42.91
CA ALA A 198 -20.27 -11.60 -43.71
C ALA A 198 -21.54 -10.72 -43.82
N PRO A 199 -22.29 -10.80 -44.93
CA PRO A 199 -23.18 -9.73 -45.36
C PRO A 199 -24.55 -9.75 -44.67
N VAL A 200 -25.14 -8.57 -44.69
CA VAL A 200 -26.45 -8.17 -44.15
C VAL A 200 -27.60 -8.88 -44.87
N GLY A 201 -28.45 -9.58 -44.12
CA GLY A 201 -29.76 -10.06 -44.54
C GLY A 201 -30.85 -9.45 -43.67
N ARG A 202 -31.82 -8.77 -44.30
CA ARG A 202 -32.95 -8.05 -43.68
C ARG A 202 -34.09 -9.00 -43.27
N SER A 203 -34.78 -8.61 -42.19
CA SER A 203 -36.25 -8.39 -42.10
C SER A 203 -37.06 -9.21 -41.07
N ALA A 204 -38.05 -8.48 -40.50
CA ALA A 204 -39.33 -8.87 -39.86
C ALA A 204 -39.27 -9.56 -38.48
N ALA A 205 -39.69 -8.93 -37.39
CA ALA A 205 -41.07 -8.59 -36.95
C ALA A 205 -41.88 -9.81 -36.47
N GLY A 206 -42.26 -9.82 -35.19
CA GLY A 206 -43.27 -10.74 -34.64
C GLY A 206 -43.11 -11.06 -33.15
N GLU A 207 -43.77 -10.28 -32.29
CA GLU A 207 -44.28 -10.73 -30.98
C GLU A 207 -45.76 -11.18 -31.14
N PRO A 208 -46.47 -11.75 -30.14
CA PRO A 208 -46.04 -12.45 -28.92
C PRO A 208 -46.81 -13.79 -28.73
N ARG A 209 -46.48 -14.61 -27.71
CA ARG A 209 -47.49 -15.30 -26.85
C ARG A 209 -46.92 -16.17 -25.71
N THR A 210 -47.66 -16.04 -24.61
CA THR A 210 -47.77 -16.75 -23.33
C THR A 210 -47.62 -18.29 -23.31
N LYS A 211 -47.05 -18.83 -22.21
CA LYS A 211 -47.76 -19.70 -21.24
C LYS A 211 -46.89 -20.07 -20.02
N ALA A 212 -47.54 -20.10 -18.86
CA ALA A 212 -47.02 -20.56 -17.59
C ALA A 212 -47.05 -22.10 -17.47
N ALA A 213 -46.16 -22.67 -16.66
CA ALA A 213 -46.43 -23.83 -15.80
C ALA A 213 -45.41 -23.90 -14.64
N ARG A 214 -45.95 -24.02 -13.43
CA ARG A 214 -45.25 -24.33 -12.17
C ARG A 214 -45.00 -25.84 -12.05
N LEU A 215 -43.97 -26.24 -11.30
CA LEU A 215 -44.04 -27.01 -10.03
C LEU A 215 -42.76 -27.82 -9.79
N GLY A 216 -42.32 -27.87 -8.53
CA GLY A 216 -41.29 -28.80 -8.06
C GLY A 216 -40.54 -28.30 -6.83
N ALA A 217 -41.22 -28.16 -5.69
CA ALA A 217 -40.62 -27.90 -4.40
C ALA A 217 -40.08 -29.20 -3.78
N VAL A 218 -38.97 -29.13 -3.04
CA VAL A 218 -38.63 -30.10 -2.00
C VAL A 218 -38.15 -29.32 -0.77
N ALA A 219 -38.86 -29.55 0.33
CA ALA A 219 -38.61 -29.02 1.66
C ALA A 219 -37.67 -29.94 2.45
N LEU A 220 -36.90 -29.37 3.38
CA LEU A 220 -36.34 -30.08 4.53
C LEU A 220 -36.54 -29.24 5.80
N SER A 221 -37.34 -29.78 6.72
CA SER A 221 -37.55 -29.37 8.12
C SER A 221 -36.25 -29.48 8.94
N SER A 222 -35.92 -28.47 9.75
CA SER A 222 -36.20 -28.31 11.19
C SER A 222 -35.43 -29.26 12.13
N MET A 223 -34.61 -28.69 13.02
CA MET A 223 -34.68 -28.85 14.49
C MET A 223 -33.56 -28.05 15.17
N ALA A 224 -33.89 -27.46 16.32
CA ALA A 224 -33.05 -26.56 17.13
C ALA A 224 -32.50 -27.30 18.39
N PRO A 225 -31.97 -26.62 19.44
CA PRO A 225 -30.66 -26.88 20.03
C PRO A 225 -30.69 -27.67 21.36
N GLY A 226 -29.50 -28.09 21.83
CA GLY A 226 -29.31 -28.73 23.14
C GLY A 226 -28.19 -28.05 23.95
N ASP A 227 -28.50 -27.78 25.21
CA ASP A 227 -27.70 -27.11 26.25
C ASP A 227 -26.60 -28.00 26.90
N ASN A 228 -25.47 -27.34 27.29
CA ASN A 228 -24.63 -27.47 28.50
C ASN A 228 -24.06 -28.85 28.96
N PRO A 229 -23.07 -28.95 29.91
CA PRO A 229 -22.52 -27.94 30.85
C PRO A 229 -20.98 -27.92 31.06
N VAL A 230 -20.55 -26.84 31.73
CA VAL A 230 -19.58 -26.67 32.83
C VAL A 230 -18.66 -27.84 33.22
N GLY A 231 -17.35 -27.54 33.35
CA GLY A 231 -16.37 -28.38 34.04
C GLY A 231 -15.19 -27.56 34.58
N SER A 232 -15.24 -27.26 35.87
CA SER A 232 -14.23 -26.65 36.73
C SER A 232 -12.97 -27.50 36.93
N GLY A 233 -11.82 -26.85 37.18
CA GLY A 233 -10.65 -27.53 37.77
C GLY A 233 -9.42 -26.64 37.79
N GLY A 234 -9.16 -26.00 38.94
CA GLY A 234 -7.94 -25.24 39.18
C GLY A 234 -6.81 -26.05 39.81
N VAL A 235 -5.80 -25.27 40.24
CA VAL A 235 -4.83 -25.51 41.33
C VAL A 235 -3.37 -25.78 40.94
N SER A 236 -2.55 -24.84 41.42
CA SER A 236 -1.14 -24.92 41.87
C SER A 236 -0.04 -25.21 40.84
N GLY A 237 1.16 -24.63 40.93
CA GLY A 237 1.75 -23.80 41.98
C GLY A 237 3.28 -23.99 41.97
N GLY A 238 4.01 -22.90 42.24
CA GLY A 238 5.43 -22.87 42.63
C GLY A 238 6.43 -23.06 41.48
N SER A 239 7.65 -22.55 41.53
CA SER A 239 8.33 -21.52 42.36
C SER A 239 9.78 -21.51 41.88
N ASP A 240 10.41 -20.34 41.96
CA ASP A 240 11.84 -20.09 42.14
C ASP A 240 12.87 -20.68 41.14
N ALA A 241 13.67 -19.81 40.53
CA ALA A 241 14.96 -19.43 41.13
C ALA A 241 15.88 -18.74 40.13
N VAL A 242 16.52 -17.72 40.68
CA VAL A 242 17.61 -16.86 40.23
C VAL A 242 18.89 -17.67 39.94
N ALA A 243 19.68 -17.24 38.95
CA ALA A 243 21.14 -17.32 39.01
C ALA A 243 21.78 -16.28 38.08
N ASP A 244 22.35 -15.27 38.72
CA ASP A 244 23.36 -14.34 38.25
C ASP A 244 24.71 -15.06 38.08
N GLY A 245 25.64 -14.53 37.28
CA GLY A 245 26.94 -15.18 37.08
C GLY A 245 27.80 -14.61 35.97
N SER A 246 28.69 -13.71 36.38
CA SER A 246 29.62 -12.86 35.64
C SER A 246 30.97 -13.50 35.28
N GLY A 247 31.75 -12.82 34.42
CA GLY A 247 33.19 -13.02 34.20
C GLY A 247 33.55 -13.77 32.90
N GLY A 248 34.52 -13.39 32.09
CA GLY A 248 35.57 -12.40 32.24
C GLY A 248 36.44 -12.29 30.98
N ASP A 249 37.33 -11.32 31.07
CA ASP A 249 38.36 -10.79 30.18
C ASP A 249 39.29 -11.79 29.46
N SER A 250 39.73 -11.43 28.24
CA SER A 250 41.16 -11.42 27.88
C SER A 250 41.38 -10.92 26.45
N GLY A 251 42.05 -9.77 26.34
CA GLY A 251 42.65 -9.28 25.12
C GLY A 251 43.96 -10.00 24.73
N ARG A 252 44.34 -9.82 23.46
CA ARG A 252 45.68 -9.91 22.80
C ARG A 252 45.37 -9.73 21.31
N GLY A 253 46.04 -8.91 20.50
CA GLY A 253 47.44 -8.50 20.49
C GLY A 253 47.89 -8.59 19.02
N ASN A 254 48.37 -7.48 18.50
CA ASN A 254 48.69 -7.13 17.10
C ASN A 254 49.84 -7.98 16.49
N ALA A 255 49.85 -8.21 15.16
CA ALA A 255 51.10 -8.31 14.37
C ALA A 255 50.87 -8.30 12.84
N ASP A 256 51.68 -7.46 12.18
CA ASP A 256 51.94 -7.28 10.76
C ASP A 256 52.35 -8.53 9.97
N ALA A 257 52.07 -8.53 8.66
CA ALA A 257 53.02 -8.94 7.62
C ALA A 257 52.49 -8.59 6.21
N GLY A 258 53.23 -7.73 5.50
CA GLY A 258 53.07 -7.52 4.06
C GLY A 258 53.64 -8.70 3.24
N GLY A 259 53.12 -8.86 2.02
CA GLY A 259 53.62 -9.83 1.04
C GLY A 259 52.87 -9.73 -0.29
N ALA A 260 53.61 -9.40 -1.33
CA ALA A 260 53.14 -9.13 -2.68
C ALA A 260 52.75 -10.39 -3.48
N GLY A 261 51.91 -10.18 -4.51
CA GLY A 261 51.98 -10.90 -5.79
C GLY A 261 51.26 -12.25 -5.88
N GLY A 262 50.07 -12.26 -6.46
CA GLY A 262 49.39 -13.47 -6.88
C GLY A 262 48.21 -13.17 -7.80
N SER A 263 48.46 -13.19 -9.12
CA SER A 263 47.44 -13.13 -10.16
C SER A 263 46.57 -14.40 -10.12
N GLY A 264 45.44 -14.32 -9.41
CA GLY A 264 44.35 -15.29 -9.44
C GLY A 264 43.15 -14.77 -10.24
N PRO A 265 42.24 -15.64 -10.72
CA PRO A 265 41.10 -15.24 -11.54
C PRO A 265 40.25 -14.25 -10.74
N THR A 266 39.94 -13.11 -11.36
CA THR A 266 39.17 -12.04 -10.74
C THR A 266 37.81 -12.59 -10.31
N THR A 267 37.67 -12.89 -9.02
CA THR A 267 36.40 -13.21 -8.39
C THR A 267 35.55 -11.97 -8.43
N GLY A 268 34.69 -11.85 -9.45
CA GLY A 268 33.61 -10.88 -9.44
C GLY A 268 32.77 -11.14 -8.19
N GLY A 269 32.79 -10.19 -7.24
CA GLY A 269 32.09 -10.34 -5.97
C GLY A 269 30.62 -10.70 -6.19
N TRP A 270 30.06 -11.51 -5.30
CA TRP A 270 28.66 -11.97 -5.34
C TRP A 270 27.62 -10.85 -5.59
N SER A 271 27.96 -9.60 -5.23
CA SER A 271 27.16 -8.40 -5.51
C SER A 271 27.00 -8.06 -7.00
N GLN A 272 27.85 -8.59 -7.90
CA GLN A 272 27.83 -8.31 -9.35
C GLN A 272 27.14 -9.39 -10.18
N SER A 273 26.66 -10.49 -9.58
CA SER A 273 26.09 -11.61 -10.35
C SER A 273 24.88 -11.21 -11.20
N LEU A 274 24.05 -10.26 -10.74
CA LEU A 274 22.92 -9.76 -11.55
C LEU A 274 23.39 -9.00 -12.79
N ARG A 275 24.50 -8.27 -12.69
CA ARG A 275 25.09 -7.56 -13.82
C ARG A 275 25.57 -8.52 -14.90
N ASP A 276 26.23 -9.61 -14.50
CA ASP A 276 26.69 -10.64 -15.44
C ASP A 276 25.51 -11.31 -16.14
N ILE A 277 24.44 -11.65 -15.40
CA ILE A 277 23.21 -12.20 -15.99
C ILE A 277 22.54 -11.22 -16.96
N ALA A 278 22.50 -9.93 -16.63
CA ALA A 278 21.89 -8.93 -17.50
C ALA A 278 22.64 -8.72 -18.81
N LEU A 279 23.98 -8.70 -18.76
CA LEU A 279 24.83 -8.45 -19.92
C LEU A 279 25.07 -9.72 -20.75
N HIS A 280 25.12 -10.89 -20.11
CA HIS A 280 25.42 -12.18 -20.73
C HIS A 280 24.38 -13.27 -20.42
N PRO A 281 23.08 -13.04 -20.68
CA PRO A 281 22.01 -13.97 -20.33
C PRO A 281 22.15 -15.36 -20.95
N GLU A 282 22.86 -15.49 -22.08
CA GLU A 282 23.18 -16.76 -22.73
C GLU A 282 23.99 -17.70 -21.84
N ARG A 283 24.78 -17.16 -20.90
CA ARG A 283 25.56 -17.94 -19.93
C ARG A 283 24.70 -18.44 -18.76
N HIS A 284 23.48 -17.95 -18.65
CA HIS A 284 22.58 -18.14 -17.49
C HIS A 284 21.21 -18.67 -17.90
N ALA A 285 21.14 -19.40 -19.03
CA ALA A 285 19.89 -19.87 -19.63
C ALA A 285 18.95 -20.59 -18.64
N ALA A 286 19.49 -21.26 -17.62
CA ALA A 286 18.70 -21.97 -16.60
C ALA A 286 17.80 -21.07 -15.73
N VAL A 287 18.14 -19.79 -15.57
CA VAL A 287 17.35 -18.84 -14.76
C VAL A 287 16.60 -17.81 -15.59
N VAL A 288 16.92 -17.69 -16.88
CA VAL A 288 16.29 -16.74 -17.80
C VAL A 288 14.91 -17.25 -18.20
N LEU A 289 13.88 -16.43 -17.95
CA LEU A 289 12.50 -16.71 -18.30
C LEU A 289 12.12 -16.07 -19.63
N ALA A 290 12.62 -14.86 -19.89
CA ALA A 290 12.44 -14.13 -21.15
C ALA A 290 13.51 -13.04 -21.30
N GLN A 291 13.81 -12.63 -22.51
CA GLN A 291 14.75 -11.53 -22.77
C GLN A 291 14.41 -10.76 -24.04
N ASP A 292 14.89 -9.52 -24.12
CA ASP A 292 14.92 -8.72 -25.34
C ASP A 292 16.19 -7.84 -25.37
N ALA A 293 16.29 -6.93 -26.34
CA ALA A 293 17.45 -6.05 -26.47
C ALA A 293 17.70 -5.14 -25.25
N ALA A 294 16.67 -4.80 -24.46
CA ALA A 294 16.76 -3.86 -23.36
C ALA A 294 16.67 -4.51 -21.98
N CYS A 295 16.01 -5.66 -21.82
CA CYS A 295 15.79 -6.27 -20.51
C CYS A 295 15.86 -7.81 -20.53
N VAL A 296 16.28 -8.39 -19.41
CA VAL A 296 16.22 -9.82 -19.12
C VAL A 296 15.28 -10.04 -17.93
N LEU A 297 14.37 -10.99 -18.02
CA LEU A 297 13.54 -11.47 -16.92
C LEU A 297 14.11 -12.80 -16.43
N ILE A 298 14.38 -12.88 -15.12
CA ILE A 298 14.93 -14.08 -14.50
C ILE A 298 14.09 -14.52 -13.29
N ARG A 299 14.16 -15.81 -12.97
CA ARG A 299 13.64 -16.32 -11.69
C ARG A 299 14.57 -15.88 -10.55
N ASP A 300 14.00 -15.36 -9.46
CA ASP A 300 14.80 -15.07 -8.27
C ASP A 300 15.30 -16.40 -7.66
N LYS A 301 16.61 -16.50 -7.42
CA LYS A 301 17.25 -17.70 -6.87
C LYS A 301 16.79 -18.01 -5.44
N TYR A 302 16.40 -17.00 -4.69
CA TYR A 302 15.93 -17.09 -3.30
C TYR A 302 14.55 -16.43 -3.18
N PRO A 303 13.51 -17.00 -3.83
CA PRO A 303 12.22 -16.36 -4.01
C PRO A 303 11.58 -16.04 -2.66
N LYS A 304 10.93 -14.89 -2.49
CA LYS A 304 10.34 -14.49 -1.20
C LYS A 304 8.81 -14.72 -1.15
N ALA A 305 8.27 -15.34 -2.19
CA ALA A 305 6.88 -15.71 -2.38
C ALA A 305 6.78 -16.87 -3.39
N ARG A 306 5.57 -17.44 -3.60
CA ARG A 306 5.31 -18.53 -4.56
C ARG A 306 5.74 -18.19 -5.99
N ARG A 307 5.67 -16.91 -6.36
CA ARG A 307 6.14 -16.36 -7.63
C ARG A 307 7.03 -15.16 -7.36
N HIS A 308 8.30 -15.25 -7.71
CA HIS A 308 9.24 -14.13 -7.60
C HIS A 308 10.23 -14.15 -8.76
N ALA A 309 10.21 -13.06 -9.54
CA ALA A 309 11.11 -12.83 -10.66
C ALA A 309 11.73 -11.43 -10.57
N LEU A 310 12.83 -11.25 -11.30
CA LEU A 310 13.55 -9.98 -11.42
C LEU A 310 13.60 -9.59 -12.89
N VAL A 311 13.27 -8.33 -13.19
CA VAL A 311 13.57 -7.73 -14.49
C VAL A 311 14.85 -6.90 -14.36
N LEU A 312 15.85 -7.25 -15.15
CA LEU A 312 17.18 -6.64 -15.18
C LEU A 312 17.34 -5.83 -16.48
N PRO A 313 17.77 -4.57 -16.42
CA PRO A 313 18.05 -3.79 -17.62
C PRO A 313 19.42 -4.18 -18.21
N ARG A 314 19.52 -4.29 -19.53
CA ARG A 314 20.77 -4.68 -20.22
C ARG A 314 21.69 -3.47 -20.47
N ILE A 315 21.92 -2.68 -19.42
CA ILE A 315 22.79 -1.50 -19.46
C ILE A 315 23.73 -1.48 -18.25
N THR A 316 24.86 -0.81 -18.41
CA THR A 316 25.83 -0.58 -17.35
C THR A 316 25.58 0.77 -16.67
N GLY A 317 26.17 0.97 -15.48
CA GLY A 317 26.09 2.25 -14.77
C GLY A 317 24.75 2.54 -14.07
N LEU A 318 23.91 1.52 -13.91
CA LEU A 318 22.63 1.62 -13.20
C LEU A 318 22.58 0.52 -12.12
N ASP A 319 23.03 0.85 -10.92
CA ASP A 319 23.22 -0.12 -9.84
C ASP A 319 22.00 -0.21 -8.91
N SER A 320 21.25 0.88 -8.79
CA SER A 320 20.11 0.98 -7.89
C SER A 320 19.04 1.94 -8.39
N ALA A 321 17.89 1.97 -7.71
CA ALA A 321 16.84 2.92 -8.01
C ALA A 321 17.26 4.39 -7.77
N ALA A 322 18.34 4.63 -7.01
CA ALA A 322 18.88 5.97 -6.79
C ALA A 322 19.55 6.54 -8.05
N ASP A 323 20.05 5.69 -8.95
CA ASP A 323 20.74 6.09 -10.19
C ASP A 323 19.75 6.44 -11.32
N LEU A 324 18.44 6.28 -11.07
CA LEU A 324 17.41 6.53 -12.06
C LEU A 324 17.23 8.04 -12.31
N THR A 325 17.22 8.41 -13.60
CA THR A 325 16.97 9.78 -14.06
C THR A 325 15.75 9.81 -15.00
N ARG A 326 15.33 11.00 -15.44
CA ARG A 326 14.23 11.15 -16.42
C ARG A 326 14.56 10.47 -17.75
N ALA A 327 15.84 10.36 -18.09
CA ALA A 327 16.29 9.67 -19.30
C ALA A 327 15.95 8.17 -19.27
N HIS A 328 15.81 7.59 -18.07
CA HIS A 328 15.51 6.16 -17.89
C HIS A 328 14.02 5.81 -17.94
N LEU A 329 13.12 6.79 -18.13
CA LEU A 329 11.67 6.53 -18.20
C LEU A 329 11.28 5.50 -19.28
N PRO A 330 11.82 5.54 -20.53
CA PRO A 330 11.51 4.52 -21.53
C PRO A 330 11.98 3.12 -21.13
N LEU A 331 13.13 3.01 -20.45
CA LEU A 331 13.65 1.75 -19.94
C LEU A 331 12.73 1.18 -18.84
N LEU A 332 12.39 2.00 -17.84
CA LEU A 332 11.42 1.61 -16.80
C LEU A 332 10.11 1.16 -17.43
N ALA A 333 9.71 1.77 -18.55
CA ALA A 333 8.49 1.37 -19.23
C ALA A 333 8.56 -0.03 -19.81
N ARG A 334 9.69 -0.40 -20.42
CA ARG A 334 9.95 -1.75 -20.93
C ARG A 334 10.07 -2.78 -19.81
N MET A 335 10.71 -2.42 -18.69
CA MET A 335 10.82 -3.31 -17.53
C MET A 335 9.44 -3.66 -16.97
N GLN A 336 8.56 -2.65 -16.84
CA GLN A 336 7.17 -2.86 -16.39
C GLN A 336 6.37 -3.73 -17.36
N ALA A 337 6.47 -3.50 -18.67
CA ALA A 337 5.75 -4.32 -19.66
C ALA A 337 6.17 -5.80 -19.59
N LYS A 338 7.48 -6.06 -19.37
CA LYS A 338 7.98 -7.43 -19.18
C LYS A 338 7.47 -8.06 -17.88
N ALA A 339 7.40 -7.29 -16.79
CA ALA A 339 6.78 -7.72 -15.54
C ALA A 339 5.30 -8.09 -15.72
N ASP A 340 4.54 -7.25 -16.43
CA ASP A 340 3.10 -7.46 -16.66
C ASP A 340 2.81 -8.69 -17.50
N ALA A 341 3.57 -8.89 -18.58
CA ALA A 341 3.45 -10.08 -19.42
C ALA A 341 3.67 -11.36 -18.59
N TRP A 342 4.69 -11.36 -17.73
CA TRP A 342 4.95 -12.48 -16.85
C TRP A 342 3.86 -12.69 -15.79
N VAL A 343 3.36 -11.63 -15.16
CA VAL A 343 2.24 -11.73 -14.21
C VAL A 343 0.99 -12.32 -14.87
N ALA A 344 0.67 -11.89 -16.10
CA ALA A 344 -0.46 -12.44 -16.85
C ALA A 344 -0.29 -13.94 -17.10
N GLU A 345 0.89 -14.37 -17.54
CA GLU A 345 1.23 -15.79 -17.72
C GLU A 345 1.10 -16.59 -16.42
N GLN A 346 1.63 -16.07 -15.30
CA GLN A 346 1.54 -16.75 -14.00
C GLN A 346 0.08 -16.92 -13.57
N ARG A 347 -0.76 -15.89 -13.74
CA ARG A 347 -2.20 -15.94 -13.40
C ARG A 347 -2.98 -16.89 -14.30
N SER A 348 -2.62 -16.99 -15.58
CA SER A 348 -3.21 -17.99 -16.48
C SER A 348 -2.84 -19.41 -16.06
N SER A 349 -1.62 -19.63 -15.56
CA SER A 349 -1.17 -20.94 -15.09
C SER A 349 -1.75 -21.35 -13.73
N ASP A 350 -1.96 -20.38 -12.84
CA ASP A 350 -2.51 -20.60 -11.50
C ASP A 350 -3.41 -19.42 -11.12
N PRO A 351 -4.73 -19.54 -11.35
CA PRO A 351 -5.70 -18.51 -11.02
C PRO A 351 -5.84 -18.23 -9.52
N THR A 352 -5.31 -19.09 -8.65
CA THR A 352 -5.37 -18.92 -7.19
C THR A 352 -4.30 -17.96 -6.66
N LEU A 353 -3.34 -17.57 -7.50
CA LEU A 353 -2.29 -16.65 -7.11
C LEU A 353 -2.88 -15.30 -6.66
N PRO A 354 -2.35 -14.72 -5.57
CA PRO A 354 -2.81 -13.43 -5.10
C PRO A 354 -2.35 -12.29 -6.04
N ASN A 355 -2.46 -11.06 -5.55
CA ASN A 355 -1.91 -9.92 -6.24
C ASN A 355 -0.38 -9.99 -6.37
N PHE A 356 0.17 -9.14 -7.23
CA PHE A 356 1.61 -9.00 -7.40
C PHE A 356 2.05 -7.59 -7.02
N ALA A 357 3.15 -7.50 -6.30
CA ALA A 357 3.89 -6.26 -6.08
C ALA A 357 5.00 -6.15 -7.15
N VAL A 358 5.14 -4.94 -7.71
CA VAL A 358 6.16 -4.62 -8.71
C VAL A 358 6.90 -3.37 -8.27
N GLY A 359 8.21 -3.46 -8.05
CA GLY A 359 8.97 -2.37 -7.44
C GLY A 359 10.46 -2.66 -7.18
N PHE A 360 11.15 -1.67 -6.63
CA PHE A 360 12.57 -1.72 -6.28
C PHE A 360 12.74 -1.71 -4.77
N HIS A 361 13.87 -2.22 -4.27
CA HIS A 361 14.29 -1.85 -2.92
C HIS A 361 14.92 -0.44 -2.91
N SER A 362 14.63 0.35 -1.88
CA SER A 362 15.24 1.67 -1.68
C SER A 362 16.74 1.59 -1.41
N VAL A 363 17.18 0.52 -0.75
CA VAL A 363 18.60 0.15 -0.58
C VAL A 363 18.74 -1.30 -1.03
N PRO A 364 19.28 -1.57 -2.24
CA PRO A 364 19.35 -2.92 -2.78
C PRO A 364 20.44 -3.74 -2.11
N SER A 365 20.23 -5.06 -2.00
CA SER A 365 21.22 -6.00 -1.47
C SER A 365 22.26 -6.44 -2.50
N MET A 366 22.02 -6.18 -3.78
CA MET A 366 22.89 -6.52 -4.90
C MET A 366 23.06 -5.29 -5.79
N ALA A 367 24.23 -5.14 -6.39
CA ALA A 367 24.45 -4.13 -7.42
C ALA A 367 23.77 -4.58 -8.72
N HIS A 368 23.59 -3.63 -9.64
CA HIS A 368 22.71 -3.70 -10.81
C HIS A 368 21.21 -3.55 -10.49
N LEU A 369 20.58 -2.55 -11.08
CA LEU A 369 19.15 -2.27 -10.90
C LEU A 369 18.32 -3.51 -11.23
N HIS A 370 17.39 -3.87 -10.36
CA HIS A 370 16.52 -5.02 -10.56
C HIS A 370 15.10 -4.72 -10.08
N LEU A 371 14.15 -4.84 -10.99
CA LEU A 371 12.73 -4.67 -10.68
C LEU A 371 12.19 -6.01 -10.18
N HIS A 372 11.77 -6.04 -8.91
CA HIS A 372 11.08 -7.19 -8.35
C HIS A 372 9.67 -7.29 -8.91
N VAL A 373 9.27 -8.53 -9.25
CA VAL A 373 7.92 -8.91 -9.63
C VAL A 373 7.55 -10.10 -8.75
N ILE A 374 6.77 -9.86 -7.71
CA ILE A 374 6.58 -10.81 -6.61
C ILE A 374 5.11 -10.96 -6.24
N SER A 375 4.63 -12.20 -6.05
CA SER A 375 3.27 -12.45 -5.54
C SER A 375 3.17 -12.07 -4.06
N THR A 376 2.02 -11.55 -3.64
CA THR A 376 1.82 -11.00 -2.29
C THR A 376 1.42 -12.06 -1.25
N ASP A 377 1.52 -13.35 -1.57
CA ASP A 377 1.40 -14.44 -0.58
C ASP A 377 2.59 -14.44 0.38
N TYR A 378 3.77 -14.05 -0.10
CA TYR A 378 5.03 -14.15 0.63
C TYR A 378 5.26 -15.55 1.23
N ASP A 379 4.72 -16.58 0.58
CA ASP A 379 4.85 -17.97 0.99
C ASP A 379 6.09 -18.57 0.31
N SER A 380 7.17 -18.67 1.08
CA SER A 380 8.42 -19.27 0.61
C SER A 380 9.32 -19.65 1.77
N ALA A 381 9.98 -20.81 1.67
CA ALA A 381 11.04 -21.24 2.58
C ALA A 381 12.26 -20.29 2.61
N CYS A 382 12.42 -19.41 1.62
CA CYS A 382 13.52 -18.42 1.59
C CYS A 382 13.17 -17.11 2.32
N LEU A 383 11.92 -16.91 2.76
CA LEU A 383 11.50 -15.76 3.56
C LEU A 383 11.80 -15.99 5.06
N LYS A 384 13.08 -15.99 5.41
CA LYS A 384 13.55 -16.45 6.73
C LYS A 384 13.58 -15.39 7.84
N THR A 385 13.58 -14.10 7.51
CA THR A 385 13.89 -13.04 8.49
C THR A 385 12.91 -11.89 8.41
N LYS A 386 12.77 -11.16 9.52
CA LYS A 386 12.02 -9.89 9.58
C LYS A 386 12.57 -8.86 8.59
N ARG A 387 13.88 -8.88 8.30
CA ARG A 387 14.50 -8.04 7.28
C ARG A 387 13.96 -8.37 5.87
N HIS A 388 13.85 -9.65 5.51
CA HIS A 388 13.26 -10.05 4.24
C HIS A 388 11.80 -9.65 4.16
N TRP A 389 11.02 -9.87 5.23
CA TRP A 389 9.62 -9.44 5.27
C TRP A 389 9.48 -7.93 5.05
N ASN A 390 10.22 -7.14 5.84
CA ASN A 390 10.14 -5.68 5.80
C ASN A 390 10.62 -5.10 4.47
N SER A 391 11.55 -5.74 3.76
CA SER A 391 12.05 -5.21 2.49
C SER A 391 10.97 -5.16 1.40
N PHE A 392 9.96 -6.03 1.46
CA PHE A 392 8.84 -6.05 0.50
C PHE A 392 7.53 -5.45 1.03
N THR A 393 7.38 -5.30 2.35
CA THR A 393 6.09 -4.93 2.99
C THR A 393 6.11 -3.58 3.71
N SER A 394 7.16 -2.78 3.52
CA SER A 394 7.31 -1.44 4.09
C SER A 394 7.75 -0.43 3.03
N ALA A 395 7.97 0.82 3.43
CA ALA A 395 8.51 1.87 2.55
C ALA A 395 9.92 1.56 1.97
N PHE A 396 10.57 0.48 2.43
CA PHE A 396 11.76 -0.05 1.76
C PHE A 396 11.47 -0.59 0.35
N PHE A 397 10.22 -0.97 0.05
CA PHE A 397 9.79 -1.37 -1.27
C PHE A 397 9.18 -0.18 -2.03
N LEU A 398 9.93 0.34 -2.99
CA LEU A 398 9.53 1.41 -3.89
C LEU A 398 8.70 0.82 -5.04
N HIS A 399 7.39 0.81 -4.88
CA HIS A 399 6.46 0.33 -5.89
C HIS A 399 6.58 1.13 -7.20
N LEU A 400 6.82 0.46 -8.32
CA LEU A 400 7.05 1.11 -9.63
C LEU A 400 5.81 1.87 -10.14
N ARG A 401 4.62 1.34 -9.84
CA ARG A 401 3.33 1.94 -10.21
C ARG A 401 2.83 2.96 -9.19
N ASP A 402 3.55 3.13 -8.09
CA ASP A 402 3.16 4.08 -7.06
C ASP A 402 3.39 5.51 -7.55
N ARG A 403 2.36 6.35 -7.35
CA ARG A 403 2.34 7.78 -7.64
C ARG A 403 3.33 8.57 -6.76
N SER A 404 3.78 7.94 -5.66
CA SER A 404 4.94 8.32 -4.88
C SER A 404 6.13 7.45 -5.26
N MET A 405 7.00 7.95 -6.13
CA MET A 405 8.42 7.61 -6.05
C MET A 405 9.11 8.84 -5.45
N PRO A 406 9.09 9.04 -4.11
CA PRO A 406 9.71 10.22 -3.49
C PRO A 406 11.22 10.27 -3.77
N ALA A 407 11.86 9.10 -3.81
CA ALA A 407 13.28 8.96 -4.15
C ALA A 407 13.61 9.48 -5.56
N LEU A 408 12.69 9.31 -6.51
CA LEU A 408 12.86 9.83 -7.86
C LEU A 408 12.48 11.33 -7.95
N LYS A 409 11.43 11.79 -7.23
CA LYS A 409 11.02 13.21 -7.27
C LYS A 409 12.10 14.18 -6.75
N ASN A 410 12.90 13.79 -5.76
CA ASN A 410 13.98 14.64 -5.24
C ASN A 410 15.26 14.56 -6.09
N HIS A 411 15.60 13.39 -6.66
CA HIS A 411 16.79 13.22 -7.51
C HIS A 411 16.59 13.77 -8.94
N LEU A 412 15.35 13.77 -9.45
CA LEU A 412 14.98 14.36 -10.75
C LEU A 412 14.83 15.89 -10.75
N ARG A 413 14.91 16.54 -9.57
CA ARG A 413 14.91 18.01 -9.45
C ARG A 413 16.31 18.59 -9.29
N SER A 414 17.28 17.83 -8.78
CA SER A 414 18.60 18.34 -8.42
C SER A 414 19.63 18.43 -9.56
N HIS A 415 19.36 17.83 -10.73
CA HIS A 415 20.28 17.85 -11.89
C HIS A 415 19.68 18.54 -13.14
N GLY A 416 18.77 19.48 -12.91
CA GLY A 416 18.26 20.39 -13.94
C GLY A 416 18.55 21.85 -13.56
N ARG A 417 19.82 22.23 -13.61
CA ARG A 417 20.26 23.60 -13.85
C ARG A 417 21.24 23.58 -15.01
#